data_AF-A0A6J2UTE0-F1
#
_entry.id   AF-A0A6J2UTE0-F1
#
_cell.length_a   1.000
_cell.length_b   1.000
_cell.length_c   1.000
_cell.angle_alpha   90.00
_cell.angle_beta   90.00
_cell.angle_gamma   90.00
#
_symmetry.space_group_name_H-M   'P 1'
#
loop_
_entity.id
_entity.type
_entity.pdbx_description
1 polymer ?
#
loop_
_entity_poly.entity_id
_entity_poly.type
_entity_poly.pdbx_seq_one_letter_code
_entity_poly.pdbx_strand_id
1 'polypeptide(L)'
;MAWAVSRVAHLPQVAVRFGFMVWRPLSHRHMSVASTTGFKAVVFDMYGVLIPSPVPKATEWEDKNRVPRGTIGKAIRTGGDSNSWRRFMRGEIDSEEFVKAFSLDCSKIVGSQVHVGSFLSALTDSSMMEPVPVMMEAVQCVRAEGLKTAILSNNFLLPGGRSFLPVDRSLFDVVVESCKEGVCKPDVRIYRLCADRLGVCPHQAVFLDDLHFNVEAAALVGMRGITVRDPLSAVRELEQVLQFSLSGFVPGTCSVRPGYDLPVKELNQYLTHTVGLSDPDTVTLQQFNSGDLGATYLLRTRGRRLVLKKGPQPEPLGREHRLLKALKQAEVPVPEVIAHSDDPSVLGGEFYLREYCPGRVFSDPTLPGLGPEQRRIVCEVMIQTLAQIHTVDLRTSGLQDCRGESVEQCVVRWTEQYRRNETQPISAMDRLIDWLPLHLPKQHTHTLLHGDYRLCNLVYGSEMPEVKAVLGWGKASVGDPLMDVASACLSLYTSTNTQTHTGTGVKQLSSLGIPSPEELFELYGRCRLLEDVADWRFYMALCCFCQASASQTLHRHSFTGTDQSTDT
;
A
#
# COMPACT_ATOMS: atom_id res chain seq x y z
N MET A 1 -20.00 66.57 -49.43
CA MET A 1 -18.83 66.25 -50.28
C MET A 1 -17.72 65.86 -49.31
N ALA A 2 -17.02 64.74 -49.35
CA ALA A 2 -16.91 63.65 -50.29
C ALA A 2 -16.11 62.53 -49.57
N TRP A 3 -16.59 61.30 -49.71
CA TRP A 3 -15.84 60.03 -49.74
C TRP A 3 -15.31 59.39 -48.45
N ALA A 4 -15.84 58.18 -48.23
CA ALA A 4 -15.53 57.20 -47.21
C ALA A 4 -14.49 56.16 -47.69
N VAL A 5 -14.12 55.27 -46.76
CA VAL A 5 -13.33 54.03 -46.86
C VAL A 5 -11.85 54.16 -46.47
N SER A 6 -11.47 53.67 -45.28
CA SER A 6 -10.69 52.42 -45.15
C SER A 6 -10.36 52.05 -43.68
N ARG A 7 -10.82 50.86 -43.31
CA ARG A 7 -10.23 49.84 -42.41
C ARG A 7 -9.27 50.28 -41.30
N VAL A 8 -9.72 50.11 -40.06
CA VAL A 8 -8.86 49.93 -38.87
C VAL A 8 -8.22 48.55 -38.98
N ALA A 9 -6.91 48.51 -39.22
CA ALA A 9 -6.11 47.30 -39.31
C ALA A 9 -5.50 46.94 -37.95
N HIS A 10 -5.53 45.63 -37.67
CA HIS A 10 -5.02 44.93 -36.51
C HIS A 10 -3.60 45.31 -36.09
N LEU A 11 -3.42 45.61 -34.80
CA LEU A 11 -2.13 45.50 -34.11
C LEU A 11 -1.95 44.06 -33.60
N PRO A 12 -0.77 43.45 -33.77
CA PRO A 12 -0.54 42.04 -33.47
C PRO A 12 -0.41 41.82 -31.96
N GLN A 13 -1.31 41.00 -31.41
CA GLN A 13 -1.09 40.34 -30.12
C GLN A 13 0.06 39.34 -30.30
N VAL A 14 1.25 39.70 -29.81
CA VAL A 14 2.33 38.76 -29.59
C VAL A 14 1.92 37.89 -28.41
N ALA A 15 1.36 36.72 -28.72
CA ALA A 15 1.12 35.66 -27.77
C ALA A 15 2.47 35.17 -27.22
N VAL A 16 2.83 35.61 -26.02
CA VAL A 16 3.87 34.95 -25.23
C VAL A 16 3.33 33.58 -24.88
N ARG A 17 3.86 32.56 -25.55
CA ARG A 17 3.68 31.15 -25.18
C ARG A 17 4.21 30.96 -23.76
N PHE A 18 3.33 31.03 -22.76
CA PHE A 18 3.53 30.29 -21.53
C PHE A 18 3.41 28.81 -21.90
N GLY A 19 4.56 28.20 -22.19
CA GLY A 19 4.66 26.75 -22.18
C GLY A 19 4.33 26.30 -20.77
N PHE A 20 3.08 25.89 -20.54
CA PHE A 20 2.72 25.06 -19.41
C PHE A 20 3.56 23.79 -19.56
N MET A 21 4.69 23.76 -18.87
CA MET A 21 5.37 22.52 -18.54
C MET A 21 4.42 21.81 -17.58
N VAL A 22 3.50 21.04 -18.16
CA VAL A 22 2.65 20.09 -17.47
C VAL A 22 3.61 19.21 -16.70
N TRP A 23 3.73 19.49 -15.40
CA TRP A 23 4.42 18.63 -14.46
C TRP A 23 3.62 17.33 -14.47
N ARG A 24 4.06 16.37 -15.29
CA ARG A 24 3.59 15.00 -15.17
C ARG A 24 3.95 14.59 -13.76
N PRO A 25 2.98 14.17 -12.94
CA PRO A 25 3.29 13.73 -11.60
C PRO A 25 4.34 12.62 -11.74
N LEU A 26 5.38 12.69 -10.92
CA LEU A 26 6.00 11.46 -10.44
C LEU A 26 4.88 10.73 -9.70
N SER A 27 4.03 10.00 -10.46
CA SER A 27 3.43 8.77 -9.99
C SER A 27 4.53 8.09 -9.18
N HIS A 28 4.22 7.57 -7.99
CA HIS A 28 5.10 6.59 -7.36
C HIS A 28 5.63 5.72 -8.49
N ARG A 29 6.91 5.93 -8.85
CA ARG A 29 7.59 4.97 -9.69
C ARG A 29 7.70 3.86 -8.68
N HIS A 30 6.70 2.96 -8.70
CA HIS A 30 7.02 1.56 -8.71
C HIS A 30 8.13 1.47 -9.75
N MET A 31 9.37 1.58 -9.29
CA MET A 31 10.50 1.07 -10.05
C MET A 31 10.15 -0.40 -10.10
N SER A 32 9.41 -0.76 -11.15
CA SER A 32 9.09 -2.14 -11.42
C SER A 32 10.44 -2.83 -11.35
N VAL A 33 10.51 -3.91 -10.58
CA VAL A 33 11.39 -4.99 -10.98
C VAL A 33 10.94 -5.28 -12.41
N ALA A 34 11.61 -4.65 -13.38
CA ALA A 34 11.25 -4.75 -14.78
C ALA A 34 11.48 -6.22 -15.08
N SER A 35 10.38 -6.98 -15.14
CA SER A 35 10.44 -8.42 -15.10
C SER A 35 11.31 -8.88 -16.26
N THR A 36 12.29 -9.71 -15.96
CA THR A 36 13.09 -10.43 -16.96
C THR A 36 12.22 -11.29 -17.87
N THR A 37 10.97 -11.56 -17.46
CA THR A 37 9.97 -12.36 -18.16
C THR A 37 9.13 -11.58 -19.17
N GLY A 38 9.15 -10.24 -19.15
CA GLY A 38 8.38 -9.38 -20.06
C GLY A 38 6.88 -9.28 -19.76
N PHE A 39 6.38 -9.99 -18.74
CA PHE A 39 5.00 -9.87 -18.26
C PHE A 39 4.82 -8.61 -17.42
N LYS A 40 3.66 -7.96 -17.58
CA LYS A 40 3.27 -6.74 -16.87
C LYS A 40 1.94 -6.87 -16.13
N ALA A 41 1.19 -7.95 -16.37
CA ALA A 41 -0.10 -8.17 -15.73
C ALA A 41 -0.43 -9.66 -15.53
N VAL A 42 -1.25 -9.93 -14.52
CA VAL A 42 -1.90 -11.22 -14.31
C VAL A 42 -3.41 -11.00 -14.20
N VAL A 43 -4.17 -11.74 -15.00
CA VAL A 43 -5.62 -11.68 -15.09
C VAL A 43 -6.20 -12.97 -14.54
N PHE A 44 -7.10 -12.85 -13.57
CA PHE A 44 -7.72 -13.97 -12.89
C PHE A 44 -9.20 -14.05 -13.28
N ASP A 45 -9.69 -15.25 -13.59
CA ASP A 45 -11.13 -15.49 -13.44
C ASP A 45 -11.52 -15.36 -11.96
N MET A 46 -12.79 -15.08 -11.72
CA MET A 46 -13.33 -15.05 -10.37
C MET A 46 -13.72 -16.46 -9.93
N TYR A 47 -14.65 -17.10 -10.64
CA TYR A 47 -15.19 -18.41 -10.29
C TYR A 47 -14.18 -19.52 -10.59
N GLY A 48 -14.01 -20.46 -9.66
CA GLY A 48 -13.06 -21.58 -9.80
C GLY A 48 -11.58 -21.20 -9.65
N VAL A 49 -11.26 -19.92 -9.52
CA VAL A 49 -9.90 -19.40 -9.34
C VAL A 49 -9.79 -18.60 -8.04
N LEU A 50 -10.43 -17.42 -7.96
CA LEU A 50 -10.40 -16.57 -6.77
C LEU A 50 -11.44 -16.99 -5.73
N ILE A 51 -12.56 -17.55 -6.16
CA ILE A 51 -13.62 -18.12 -5.31
C ILE A 51 -14.02 -19.50 -5.82
N PRO A 52 -14.78 -20.31 -5.06
CA PRO A 52 -15.20 -21.64 -5.49
C PRO A 52 -15.90 -21.66 -6.85
N SER A 53 -15.72 -22.76 -7.58
CA SER A 53 -16.40 -22.98 -8.86
C SER A 53 -17.90 -23.19 -8.62
N PRO A 54 -18.80 -22.64 -9.45
CA PRO A 54 -20.24 -22.86 -9.34
C PRO A 54 -20.65 -24.28 -9.79
N VAL A 55 -19.75 -25.04 -10.43
CA VAL A 55 -20.07 -26.37 -10.99
C VAL A 55 -20.44 -27.40 -9.89
N PRO A 56 -19.64 -27.60 -8.82
CA PRO A 56 -20.06 -28.45 -7.70
C PRO A 56 -21.38 -28.02 -7.08
N LYS A 57 -21.61 -26.71 -6.95
CA LYS A 57 -22.87 -26.16 -6.40
C LYS A 57 -24.07 -26.47 -7.28
N ALA A 58 -23.92 -26.45 -8.59
CA ALA A 58 -24.96 -26.89 -9.50
C ALA A 58 -25.33 -28.36 -9.27
N THR A 59 -24.34 -29.24 -9.08
CA THR A 59 -24.60 -30.66 -8.79
C THR A 59 -25.23 -30.87 -7.41
N GLU A 60 -24.76 -30.20 -6.37
CA GLU A 60 -25.38 -30.24 -5.04
C GLU A 60 -26.83 -29.76 -5.08
N TRP A 61 -27.09 -28.69 -5.83
CA TRP A 61 -28.42 -28.14 -6.00
C TRP A 61 -29.33 -29.11 -6.76
N GLU A 62 -28.83 -29.74 -7.84
CA GLU A 62 -29.56 -30.76 -8.60
C GLU A 62 -30.01 -31.91 -7.68
N ASP A 63 -29.08 -32.45 -6.89
CA ASP A 63 -29.36 -33.55 -5.95
C ASP A 63 -30.41 -33.14 -4.91
N LYS A 64 -30.25 -31.96 -4.30
CA LYS A 64 -31.16 -31.45 -3.26
C LYS A 64 -32.58 -31.22 -3.79
N ASN A 65 -32.71 -30.80 -5.04
CA ASN A 65 -34.01 -30.48 -5.66
C ASN A 65 -34.57 -31.62 -6.52
N ARG A 66 -33.95 -32.81 -6.48
CA ARG A 66 -34.34 -34.01 -7.25
C ARG A 66 -34.39 -33.75 -8.76
N VAL A 67 -33.48 -32.91 -9.25
CA VAL A 67 -33.25 -32.68 -10.68
C VAL A 67 -32.17 -33.65 -11.15
N PRO A 68 -32.31 -34.30 -12.32
CA PRO A 68 -31.28 -35.20 -12.82
C PRO A 68 -29.91 -34.50 -12.91
N ARG A 69 -28.85 -35.16 -12.41
CA ARG A 69 -27.50 -34.62 -12.44
C ARG A 69 -27.06 -34.22 -13.85
N GLY A 70 -26.40 -33.07 -13.96
CA GLY A 70 -25.89 -32.51 -15.21
C GLY A 70 -26.93 -31.73 -16.02
N THR A 71 -28.15 -31.55 -15.52
CA THR A 71 -29.20 -30.73 -16.15
C THR A 71 -28.76 -29.28 -16.29
N ILE A 72 -28.28 -28.66 -15.20
CA ILE A 72 -27.80 -27.28 -15.17
C ILE A 72 -26.62 -27.12 -16.12
N GLY A 73 -25.63 -28.02 -16.05
CA GLY A 73 -24.48 -28.00 -16.95
C GLY A 73 -24.89 -28.13 -18.42
N LYS A 74 -25.89 -28.97 -18.73
CA LYS A 74 -26.44 -29.11 -20.08
C LYS A 74 -27.22 -27.86 -20.50
N ALA A 75 -27.99 -27.23 -19.61
CA ALA A 75 -28.71 -25.98 -19.89
C ALA A 75 -27.75 -24.83 -20.20
N ILE A 76 -26.63 -24.74 -19.47
CA ILE A 76 -25.56 -23.76 -19.71
C ILE A 76 -24.91 -23.92 -21.10
N ARG A 77 -24.84 -25.15 -21.63
CA ARG A 77 -24.21 -25.46 -22.93
C ARG A 77 -25.19 -25.50 -24.10
N THR A 78 -26.46 -25.85 -23.87
CA THR A 78 -27.47 -26.02 -24.91
C THR A 78 -27.99 -24.66 -25.35
N GLY A 79 -28.25 -24.47 -26.65
CA GLY A 79 -28.79 -23.22 -27.21
C GLY A 79 -27.75 -22.17 -27.63
N GLY A 80 -26.46 -22.51 -27.55
CA GLY A 80 -25.36 -21.67 -28.07
C GLY A 80 -25.32 -20.29 -27.43
N ASP A 81 -24.96 -19.27 -28.23
CA ASP A 81 -24.73 -17.92 -27.72
C ASP A 81 -26.02 -17.19 -27.28
N SER A 82 -27.19 -17.72 -27.66
CA SER A 82 -28.52 -17.17 -27.35
C SER A 82 -29.19 -17.80 -26.13
N ASN A 83 -28.55 -18.74 -25.44
CA ASN A 83 -29.18 -19.40 -24.29
C ASN A 83 -29.39 -18.46 -23.10
N SER A 84 -30.38 -18.77 -22.26
CA SER A 84 -30.77 -17.89 -21.15
C SER A 84 -29.63 -17.63 -20.17
N TRP A 85 -28.75 -18.62 -19.94
CA TRP A 85 -27.54 -18.44 -19.12
C TRP A 85 -26.63 -17.35 -19.69
N ARG A 86 -26.23 -17.43 -20.96
CA ARG A 86 -25.34 -16.43 -21.58
C ARG A 86 -25.96 -15.04 -21.64
N ARG A 87 -27.26 -14.96 -21.92
CA ARG A 87 -28.00 -13.69 -21.89
C ARG A 87 -27.94 -13.06 -20.49
N PHE A 88 -28.11 -13.86 -19.45
CA PHE A 88 -27.97 -13.40 -18.05
C PHE A 88 -26.54 -12.96 -17.73
N MET A 89 -25.53 -13.75 -18.13
CA MET A 89 -24.13 -13.39 -17.95
C MET A 89 -23.73 -12.13 -18.73
N ARG A 90 -24.39 -11.80 -19.84
CA ARG A 90 -24.17 -10.54 -20.59
C ARG A 90 -25.02 -9.37 -20.08
N GLY A 91 -25.85 -9.59 -19.06
CA GLY A 91 -26.72 -8.55 -18.51
C GLY A 91 -27.89 -8.17 -19.43
N GLU A 92 -28.24 -9.01 -20.40
CA GLU A 92 -29.36 -8.79 -21.32
C GLU A 92 -30.73 -9.07 -20.70
N ILE A 93 -30.75 -9.88 -19.64
CA ILE A 93 -31.95 -10.22 -18.87
C ILE A 93 -31.65 -10.09 -17.38
N ASP A 94 -32.66 -9.71 -16.60
CA ASP A 94 -32.53 -9.61 -15.15
C ASP A 94 -32.68 -10.96 -14.44
N SER A 95 -32.59 -10.97 -13.10
CA SER A 95 -32.70 -12.18 -12.30
C SER A 95 -34.09 -12.84 -12.39
N GLU A 96 -35.16 -12.08 -12.51
CA GLU A 96 -36.52 -12.64 -12.58
C GLU A 96 -36.77 -13.28 -13.95
N GLU A 97 -36.35 -12.60 -15.02
CA GLU A 97 -36.40 -13.10 -16.39
C GLU A 97 -35.52 -14.34 -16.55
N PHE A 98 -34.30 -14.31 -15.98
CA PHE A 98 -33.41 -15.47 -15.97
C PHE A 98 -34.03 -16.67 -15.27
N VAL A 99 -34.60 -16.51 -14.07
CA VAL A 99 -35.25 -17.62 -13.36
C VAL A 99 -36.37 -18.23 -14.20
N LYS A 100 -37.18 -17.42 -14.88
CA LYS A 100 -38.25 -17.92 -15.77
C LYS A 100 -37.67 -18.66 -16.98
N ALA A 101 -36.73 -18.05 -17.69
CA ALA A 101 -36.17 -18.58 -18.93
C ALA A 101 -35.31 -19.84 -18.69
N PHE A 102 -34.45 -19.83 -17.67
CA PHE A 102 -33.57 -20.94 -17.34
C PHE A 102 -34.33 -22.12 -16.73
N SER A 103 -35.43 -21.86 -15.98
CA SER A 103 -36.36 -22.91 -15.54
C SER A 103 -36.98 -23.64 -16.73
N LEU A 104 -37.38 -22.90 -17.77
CA LEU A 104 -37.93 -23.48 -19.00
C LEU A 104 -36.87 -24.30 -19.75
N ASP A 105 -35.64 -23.81 -19.85
CA ASP A 105 -34.54 -24.53 -20.50
C ASP A 105 -34.22 -25.85 -19.78
N CYS A 106 -34.13 -25.82 -18.45
CA CYS A 106 -33.94 -27.03 -17.64
C CYS A 106 -35.13 -28.00 -17.78
N SER A 107 -36.36 -27.47 -17.78
CA SER A 107 -37.57 -28.28 -17.91
C SER A 107 -37.64 -29.01 -19.25
N LYS A 108 -37.23 -28.35 -20.34
CA LYS A 108 -37.12 -28.98 -21.67
C LYS A 108 -36.09 -30.11 -21.72
N ILE A 109 -34.98 -29.96 -20.99
CA ILE A 109 -33.92 -30.97 -20.93
C ILE A 109 -34.38 -32.22 -20.18
N VAL A 110 -35.11 -32.03 -19.07
CA VAL A 110 -35.56 -33.12 -18.19
C VAL A 110 -36.87 -33.76 -18.67
N GLY A 111 -37.73 -33.00 -19.35
CA GLY A 111 -39.07 -33.43 -19.73
C GLY A 111 -40.12 -33.27 -18.62
N SER A 112 -39.80 -32.52 -17.55
CA SER A 112 -40.70 -32.20 -16.44
C SER A 112 -40.45 -30.77 -15.93
N GLN A 113 -41.33 -30.23 -15.09
CA GLN A 113 -41.17 -28.87 -14.54
C GLN A 113 -39.97 -28.80 -13.58
N VAL A 114 -39.07 -27.85 -13.82
CA VAL A 114 -37.90 -27.52 -12.99
C VAL A 114 -37.95 -26.04 -12.64
N HIS A 115 -37.87 -25.70 -11.35
CA HIS A 115 -37.83 -24.32 -10.86
C HIS A 115 -36.46 -23.96 -10.32
N VAL A 116 -35.73 -23.06 -10.99
CA VAL A 116 -34.34 -22.72 -10.64
C VAL A 116 -34.19 -21.54 -9.67
N GLY A 117 -35.29 -21.03 -9.09
CA GLY A 117 -35.24 -19.83 -8.24
C GLY A 117 -34.25 -19.95 -7.07
N SER A 118 -34.21 -21.11 -6.41
CA SER A 118 -33.28 -21.39 -5.31
C SER A 118 -31.82 -21.62 -5.77
N PHE A 119 -31.58 -21.82 -7.07
CA PHE A 119 -30.24 -22.01 -7.61
C PHE A 119 -29.46 -20.69 -7.62
N LEU A 120 -30.11 -19.58 -8.00
CA LEU A 120 -29.45 -18.27 -7.97
C LEU A 120 -29.01 -17.90 -6.55
N SER A 121 -29.85 -18.20 -5.54
CA SER A 121 -29.49 -18.02 -4.14
C SER A 121 -28.29 -18.89 -3.71
N ALA A 122 -28.18 -20.11 -4.25
CA ALA A 122 -27.03 -20.99 -3.99
C ALA A 122 -25.72 -20.47 -4.61
N LEU A 123 -25.80 -19.76 -5.75
CA LEU A 123 -24.63 -19.13 -6.38
C LEU A 123 -24.08 -17.93 -5.60
N THR A 124 -24.87 -17.38 -4.67
CA THR A 124 -24.51 -16.23 -3.85
C THR A 124 -24.49 -16.53 -2.35
N ASP A 125 -24.52 -17.81 -1.96
CA ASP A 125 -24.49 -18.20 -0.56
C ASP A 125 -23.09 -17.98 0.07
N SER A 126 -22.99 -18.05 1.39
CA SER A 126 -21.75 -17.81 2.13
C SER A 126 -20.59 -18.72 1.70
N SER A 127 -20.86 -19.96 1.30
CA SER A 127 -19.82 -20.90 0.82
C SER A 127 -19.25 -20.52 -0.55
N MET A 128 -19.95 -19.70 -1.33
CA MET A 128 -19.44 -19.12 -2.58
C MET A 128 -18.69 -17.80 -2.35
N MET A 129 -18.78 -17.23 -1.15
CA MET A 129 -18.17 -15.93 -0.82
C MET A 129 -16.77 -16.06 -0.21
N GLU A 130 -16.32 -17.27 0.12
CA GLU A 130 -15.00 -17.51 0.70
C GLU A 130 -13.91 -17.48 -0.39
N PRO A 131 -13.00 -16.49 -0.39
CA PRO A 131 -11.92 -16.46 -1.36
C PRO A 131 -10.91 -17.60 -1.15
N VAL A 132 -10.36 -18.12 -2.23
CA VAL A 132 -9.34 -19.16 -2.22
C VAL A 132 -8.02 -18.59 -1.67
N PRO A 133 -7.57 -18.96 -0.46
CA PRO A 133 -6.51 -18.21 0.23
C PRO A 133 -5.19 -18.14 -0.52
N VAL A 134 -4.76 -19.27 -1.12
CA VAL A 134 -3.51 -19.33 -1.88
C VAL A 134 -3.52 -18.46 -3.14
N MET A 135 -4.69 -18.29 -3.77
CA MET A 135 -4.84 -17.42 -4.93
C MET A 135 -4.86 -15.94 -4.53
N MET A 136 -5.50 -15.61 -3.41
CA MET A 136 -5.46 -14.25 -2.88
C MET A 136 -4.05 -13.84 -2.45
N GLU A 137 -3.28 -14.75 -1.84
CA GLU A 137 -1.86 -14.52 -1.55
C GLU A 137 -1.05 -14.32 -2.84
N ALA A 138 -1.29 -15.13 -3.87
CA ALA A 138 -0.64 -14.96 -5.17
C ALA A 138 -0.94 -13.59 -5.80
N VAL A 139 -2.20 -13.11 -5.73
CA VAL A 139 -2.57 -11.75 -6.16
C VAL A 139 -1.74 -10.69 -5.43
N GLN A 140 -1.58 -10.82 -4.12
CA GLN A 140 -0.78 -9.88 -3.32
C GLN A 140 0.70 -9.90 -3.71
N CYS A 141 1.29 -11.10 -3.89
CA CYS A 141 2.67 -11.25 -4.36
C CYS A 141 2.88 -10.61 -5.75
N VAL A 142 1.98 -10.86 -6.71
CA VAL A 142 2.03 -10.26 -8.06
C VAL A 142 2.07 -8.72 -7.97
N ARG A 143 1.23 -8.14 -7.11
CA ARG A 143 1.21 -6.67 -6.91
C ARG A 143 2.46 -6.15 -6.22
N ALA A 144 3.00 -6.89 -5.25
CA ALA A 144 4.24 -6.53 -4.58
C ALA A 144 5.41 -6.39 -5.56
N GLU A 145 5.47 -7.25 -6.58
CA GLU A 145 6.45 -7.17 -7.67
C GLU A 145 6.17 -6.06 -8.70
N GLY A 146 5.06 -5.32 -8.54
CA GLY A 146 4.68 -4.20 -9.40
C GLY A 146 3.97 -4.60 -10.68
N LEU A 147 3.51 -5.85 -10.81
CA LEU A 147 2.64 -6.27 -11.92
C LEU A 147 1.20 -5.82 -11.64
N LYS A 148 0.48 -5.49 -12.71
CA LYS A 148 -0.95 -5.17 -12.62
C LYS A 148 -1.77 -6.44 -12.41
N THR A 149 -2.86 -6.32 -11.68
CA THR A 149 -3.80 -7.42 -11.42
C THR A 149 -5.18 -7.07 -11.94
N ALA A 150 -5.87 -8.05 -12.54
CA ALA A 150 -7.25 -7.87 -12.99
C ALA A 150 -8.14 -9.07 -12.70
N ILE A 151 -9.44 -8.79 -12.59
CA ILE A 151 -10.49 -9.80 -12.67
C ILE A 151 -11.11 -9.73 -14.07
N LEU A 152 -11.23 -10.89 -14.72
CA LEU A 152 -11.99 -11.06 -15.96
C LEU A 152 -13.03 -12.16 -15.76
N SER A 153 -14.24 -11.77 -15.39
CA SER A 153 -15.28 -12.70 -14.97
C SER A 153 -16.48 -12.68 -15.91
N ASN A 154 -16.94 -13.89 -16.26
CA ASN A 154 -18.34 -14.05 -16.61
C ASN A 154 -19.12 -13.88 -15.30
N ASN A 155 -19.78 -12.73 -15.13
CA ASN A 155 -20.52 -12.37 -13.92
C ASN A 155 -21.98 -12.00 -14.22
N PHE A 156 -22.79 -11.81 -13.20
CA PHE A 156 -24.21 -11.46 -13.30
C PHE A 156 -24.60 -10.32 -12.35
N LEU A 157 -25.77 -9.73 -12.60
CA LEU A 157 -26.33 -8.66 -11.77
C LEU A 157 -27.29 -9.26 -10.72
N LEU A 158 -27.20 -8.76 -9.50
CA LEU A 158 -28.13 -9.03 -8.41
C LEU A 158 -29.32 -8.07 -8.47
N PRO A 159 -30.44 -8.40 -7.79
CA PRO A 159 -31.51 -7.44 -7.55
C PRO A 159 -30.96 -6.10 -7.03
N GLY A 160 -31.34 -5.00 -7.68
CA GLY A 160 -30.81 -3.66 -7.39
C GLY A 160 -29.57 -3.25 -8.20
N GLY A 161 -29.18 -4.02 -9.22
CA GLY A 161 -28.21 -3.60 -10.25
C GLY A 161 -26.74 -3.66 -9.84
N ARG A 162 -26.43 -4.16 -8.64
CA ARG A 162 -25.05 -4.44 -8.22
C ARG A 162 -24.63 -5.82 -8.73
N SER A 163 -23.38 -5.96 -9.12
CA SER A 163 -22.81 -7.27 -9.46
C SER A 163 -22.30 -8.01 -8.21
N PHE A 164 -22.24 -9.33 -8.29
CA PHE A 164 -21.70 -10.17 -7.23
C PHE A 164 -20.17 -10.19 -7.30
N LEU A 165 -19.48 -9.59 -6.33
CA LEU A 165 -18.01 -9.51 -6.29
C LEU A 165 -17.51 -9.68 -4.83
N PRO A 166 -17.45 -10.91 -4.31
CA PRO A 166 -17.09 -11.20 -2.91
C PRO A 166 -15.56 -11.21 -2.68
N VAL A 167 -14.84 -10.29 -3.31
CA VAL A 167 -13.38 -10.15 -3.17
C VAL A 167 -13.03 -8.68 -2.98
N ASP A 168 -11.90 -8.41 -2.32
CA ASP A 168 -11.44 -7.03 -2.13
C ASP A 168 -11.01 -6.41 -3.47
N ARG A 169 -11.84 -5.49 -3.96
CA ARG A 169 -11.61 -4.74 -5.21
C ARG A 169 -10.29 -3.96 -5.19
N SER A 170 -9.79 -3.56 -4.02
CA SER A 170 -8.55 -2.78 -3.92
C SER A 170 -7.30 -3.56 -4.38
N LEU A 171 -7.40 -4.88 -4.45
CA LEU A 171 -6.35 -5.78 -4.96
C LEU A 171 -6.34 -5.90 -6.49
N PHE A 172 -7.19 -5.16 -7.22
CA PHE A 172 -7.28 -5.28 -8.67
C PHE A 172 -7.30 -3.90 -9.33
N ASP A 173 -6.38 -3.67 -10.25
CA ASP A 173 -6.32 -2.42 -11.02
C ASP A 173 -7.48 -2.33 -12.01
N VAL A 174 -7.95 -3.48 -12.51
CA VAL A 174 -9.07 -3.58 -13.45
C VAL A 174 -10.01 -4.72 -13.06
N VAL A 175 -11.31 -4.48 -13.11
CA VAL A 175 -12.35 -5.50 -12.98
C VAL A 175 -13.24 -5.42 -14.22
N VAL A 176 -13.26 -6.48 -15.01
CA VAL A 176 -14.10 -6.65 -16.20
C VAL A 176 -15.15 -7.71 -15.93
N GLU A 177 -16.41 -7.31 -16.04
CA GLU A 177 -17.57 -8.16 -15.71
C GLU A 177 -18.48 -8.24 -16.91
N SER A 178 -18.71 -9.45 -17.43
CA SER A 178 -19.46 -9.65 -18.67
C SER A 178 -20.84 -8.98 -18.68
N CYS A 179 -21.52 -8.94 -17.53
CA CYS A 179 -22.85 -8.36 -17.39
C CYS A 179 -22.88 -6.82 -17.52
N LYS A 180 -21.74 -6.16 -17.34
CA LYS A 180 -21.58 -4.72 -17.53
C LYS A 180 -21.09 -4.37 -18.94
N GLU A 181 -20.39 -5.30 -19.57
CA GLU A 181 -19.78 -5.08 -20.89
C GLU A 181 -20.61 -5.61 -22.06
N GLY A 182 -21.63 -6.43 -21.80
CA GLY A 182 -22.46 -7.04 -22.84
C GLY A 182 -21.74 -8.10 -23.67
N VAL A 183 -20.60 -8.61 -23.19
CA VAL A 183 -19.80 -9.66 -23.84
C VAL A 183 -19.24 -10.60 -22.79
N CYS A 184 -19.21 -11.91 -23.07
CA CYS A 184 -18.75 -12.92 -22.13
C CYS A 184 -17.65 -13.82 -22.74
N LYS A 185 -16.78 -14.35 -21.90
CA LYS A 185 -15.84 -15.42 -22.27
C LYS A 185 -16.63 -16.61 -22.83
N PRO A 186 -16.15 -17.29 -23.89
CA PRO A 186 -14.82 -17.18 -24.50
C PRO A 186 -14.71 -16.18 -25.68
N ASP A 187 -15.60 -15.18 -25.80
CA ASP A 187 -15.47 -14.18 -26.88
C ASP A 187 -14.18 -13.38 -26.74
N VAL A 188 -13.30 -13.44 -27.76
CA VAL A 188 -11.98 -12.78 -27.78
C VAL A 188 -12.03 -11.27 -27.48
N ARG A 189 -13.16 -10.60 -27.74
CA ARG A 189 -13.34 -9.17 -27.48
C ARG A 189 -13.21 -8.82 -26.00
N ILE A 190 -13.65 -9.69 -25.08
CA ILE A 190 -13.60 -9.40 -23.63
C ILE A 190 -12.16 -9.43 -23.10
N TYR A 191 -11.31 -10.30 -23.65
CA TYR A 191 -9.89 -10.39 -23.29
C TYR A 191 -9.11 -9.16 -23.78
N ARG A 192 -9.40 -8.70 -25.00
CA ARG A 192 -8.82 -7.45 -25.54
C ARG A 192 -9.23 -6.24 -24.71
N LEU A 193 -10.52 -6.14 -24.36
CA LEU A 193 -11.03 -5.10 -23.47
C LEU A 193 -10.29 -5.06 -22.12
N CYS A 194 -10.04 -6.24 -21.53
CA CYS A 194 -9.29 -6.34 -20.28
C CYS A 194 -7.84 -5.85 -20.43
N ALA A 195 -7.14 -6.28 -21.48
CA ALA A 195 -5.78 -5.83 -21.78
C ALA A 195 -5.70 -4.32 -22.04
N ASP A 196 -6.67 -3.76 -22.79
CA ASP A 196 -6.76 -2.34 -23.10
C ASP A 196 -6.96 -1.50 -21.83
N ARG A 197 -7.88 -1.92 -20.94
CA ARG A 197 -8.09 -1.25 -19.64
C ARG A 197 -6.87 -1.35 -18.73
N LEU A 198 -6.15 -2.46 -18.78
CA LEU A 198 -4.88 -2.63 -18.09
C LEU A 198 -3.75 -1.79 -18.71
N GLY A 199 -3.90 -1.32 -19.95
CA GLY A 199 -2.85 -0.61 -20.68
C GLY A 199 -1.63 -1.49 -20.96
N VAL A 200 -1.85 -2.77 -21.28
CA VAL A 200 -0.80 -3.75 -21.60
C VAL A 200 -1.10 -4.45 -22.93
N CYS A 201 -0.07 -4.92 -23.63
CA CYS A 201 -0.30 -5.82 -24.78
C CYS A 201 -0.73 -7.20 -24.26
N PRO A 202 -1.61 -7.94 -24.96
CA PRO A 202 -2.05 -9.27 -24.52
C PRO A 202 -0.91 -10.25 -24.22
N HIS A 203 0.16 -10.24 -25.00
CA HIS A 203 1.35 -11.08 -24.77
C HIS A 203 2.16 -10.71 -23.52
N GLN A 204 1.84 -9.61 -22.86
CA GLN A 204 2.41 -9.19 -21.57
C GLN A 204 1.51 -9.60 -20.39
N ALA A 205 0.43 -10.35 -20.64
CA ALA A 205 -0.50 -10.79 -19.61
C ALA A 205 -0.56 -12.32 -19.51
N VAL A 206 -0.63 -12.80 -18.27
CA VAL A 206 -0.98 -14.19 -17.94
C VAL A 206 -2.47 -14.25 -17.59
N PHE A 207 -3.20 -15.27 -18.04
CA PHE A 207 -4.62 -15.47 -17.74
C PHE A 207 -4.87 -16.82 -17.08
N LEU A 208 -5.57 -16.81 -15.93
CA LEU A 208 -5.93 -17.99 -15.15
C LEU A 208 -7.44 -18.21 -15.19
N ASP A 209 -7.90 -19.41 -15.54
CA ASP A 209 -9.32 -19.80 -15.58
C ASP A 209 -9.45 -21.31 -15.35
N ASP A 210 -10.53 -21.77 -14.70
CA ASP A 210 -10.77 -23.20 -14.46
C ASP A 210 -11.30 -23.92 -15.71
N LEU A 211 -11.87 -23.18 -16.66
CA LEU A 211 -12.40 -23.71 -17.91
C LEU A 211 -11.38 -23.61 -19.04
N HIS A 212 -10.87 -24.77 -19.46
CA HIS A 212 -9.83 -24.86 -20.49
C HIS A 212 -10.13 -24.07 -21.78
N PHE A 213 -11.38 -24.08 -22.26
CA PHE A 213 -11.76 -23.35 -23.48
C PHE A 213 -11.70 -21.83 -23.32
N ASN A 214 -11.84 -21.28 -22.11
CA ASN A 214 -11.61 -19.85 -21.85
C ASN A 214 -10.11 -19.53 -21.92
N VAL A 215 -9.26 -20.44 -21.45
CA VAL A 215 -7.81 -20.32 -21.51
C VAL A 215 -7.33 -20.36 -22.97
N GLU A 216 -7.87 -21.27 -23.79
CA GLU A 216 -7.59 -21.32 -25.22
C GLU A 216 -7.98 -20.03 -25.94
N ALA A 217 -9.16 -19.47 -25.63
CA ALA A 217 -9.60 -18.20 -26.21
C ALA A 217 -8.72 -17.01 -25.82
N ALA A 218 -8.20 -16.98 -24.59
CA ALA A 218 -7.21 -15.99 -24.17
C ALA A 218 -5.89 -16.14 -24.94
N ALA A 219 -5.46 -17.38 -25.20
CA ALA A 219 -4.26 -17.66 -25.99
C ALA A 219 -4.40 -17.18 -27.45
N LEU A 220 -5.59 -17.24 -28.04
CA LEU A 220 -5.86 -16.71 -29.39
C LEU A 220 -5.62 -15.20 -29.52
N VAL A 221 -5.75 -14.44 -28.43
CA VAL A 221 -5.40 -13.00 -28.42
C VAL A 221 -3.96 -12.73 -28.00
N GLY A 222 -3.20 -13.77 -27.66
CA GLY A 222 -1.78 -13.70 -27.31
C GLY A 222 -1.46 -13.80 -25.81
N MET A 223 -2.44 -13.95 -24.93
CA MET A 223 -2.18 -14.10 -23.48
C MET A 223 -1.54 -15.45 -23.15
N ARG A 224 -0.68 -15.49 -22.14
CA ARG A 224 -0.18 -16.76 -21.58
C ARG A 224 -1.27 -17.38 -20.70
N GLY A 225 -1.90 -18.46 -21.16
CA GLY A 225 -2.97 -19.13 -20.41
C GLY A 225 -2.47 -20.17 -19.40
N ILE A 226 -3.12 -20.26 -18.24
CA ILE A 226 -2.96 -21.33 -17.23
C ILE A 226 -4.35 -21.87 -16.88
N THR A 227 -4.55 -23.18 -17.00
CA THR A 227 -5.82 -23.83 -16.62
C THR A 227 -5.78 -24.25 -15.15
N VAL A 228 -6.67 -23.69 -14.33
CA VAL A 228 -6.73 -23.94 -12.89
C VAL A 228 -7.55 -25.19 -12.60
N ARG A 229 -6.88 -26.30 -12.29
CA ARG A 229 -7.53 -27.53 -11.79
C ARG A 229 -7.41 -27.67 -10.27
N ASP A 230 -6.25 -27.28 -9.76
CA ASP A 230 -5.89 -27.24 -8.36
C ASP A 230 -5.19 -25.89 -8.10
N PRO A 231 -5.65 -25.09 -7.13
CA PRO A 231 -5.07 -23.78 -6.87
C PRO A 231 -3.56 -23.81 -6.57
N LEU A 232 -3.08 -24.80 -5.79
CA LEU A 232 -1.66 -24.89 -5.44
C LEU A 232 -0.78 -25.16 -6.65
N SER A 233 -1.21 -26.09 -7.51
CA SER A 233 -0.49 -26.43 -8.74
C SER A 233 -0.50 -25.28 -9.74
N ALA A 234 -1.61 -24.56 -9.87
CA ALA A 234 -1.71 -23.38 -10.73
C ALA A 234 -0.82 -22.23 -10.26
N VAL A 235 -0.73 -22.01 -8.94
CA VAL A 235 0.21 -21.02 -8.37
C VAL A 235 1.66 -21.40 -8.66
N ARG A 236 2.05 -22.68 -8.54
CA ARG A 236 3.40 -23.14 -8.92
C ARG A 236 3.71 -22.95 -10.41
N GLU A 237 2.74 -23.21 -11.28
CA GLU A 237 2.90 -22.93 -12.71
C GLU A 237 3.06 -21.43 -12.96
N LEU A 238 2.27 -20.60 -12.27
CA LEU A 238 2.39 -19.15 -12.35
C LEU A 238 3.75 -18.65 -11.83
N GLU A 239 4.28 -19.20 -10.74
CA GLU A 239 5.64 -18.92 -10.24
C GLU A 239 6.70 -19.25 -11.30
N GLN A 240 6.58 -20.37 -12.01
CA GLN A 240 7.48 -20.73 -13.11
C GLN A 240 7.35 -19.77 -14.29
N VAL A 241 6.15 -19.28 -14.61
CA VAL A 241 5.95 -18.31 -15.69
C VAL A 241 6.53 -16.94 -15.31
N LEU A 242 6.34 -16.51 -14.07
CA LEU A 242 6.71 -15.18 -13.59
C LEU A 242 8.14 -15.08 -13.06
N GLN A 243 8.76 -16.21 -12.72
CA GLN A 243 10.13 -16.33 -12.18
C GLN A 243 10.33 -15.66 -10.81
N PHE A 244 9.30 -15.65 -9.96
CA PHE A 244 9.38 -15.26 -8.55
C PHE A 244 8.38 -16.03 -7.69
N SER A 245 8.61 -16.06 -6.37
CA SER A 245 7.75 -16.76 -5.39
C SER A 245 6.42 -16.04 -5.21
N LEU A 246 5.32 -16.80 -5.24
CA LEU A 246 3.96 -16.32 -5.00
C LEU A 246 3.43 -16.74 -3.62
N SER A 247 4.31 -17.25 -2.76
CA SER A 247 3.99 -17.65 -1.39
C SER A 247 4.83 -16.92 -0.34
N GLY A 248 4.26 -16.80 0.87
CA GLY A 248 4.84 -16.11 2.01
C GLY A 248 4.82 -14.60 1.87
N PHE A 249 3.72 -14.05 1.37
CA PHE A 249 3.53 -12.61 1.21
C PHE A 249 3.72 -11.89 2.55
N VAL A 250 4.49 -10.79 2.52
CA VAL A 250 4.58 -9.85 3.64
C VAL A 250 4.24 -8.46 3.12
N PRO A 251 3.28 -7.75 3.73
CA PRO A 251 2.93 -6.40 3.30
C PRO A 251 4.15 -5.48 3.24
N GLY A 252 4.29 -4.77 2.12
CA GLY A 252 5.38 -3.83 1.91
C GLY A 252 6.72 -4.47 1.50
N THR A 253 6.78 -5.77 1.18
CA THR A 253 7.97 -6.40 0.60
C THR A 253 7.81 -6.72 -0.89
N CYS A 254 8.93 -6.84 -1.61
CA CYS A 254 9.03 -7.43 -2.94
C CYS A 254 10.35 -8.21 -3.09
N SER A 255 10.60 -8.76 -4.26
CA SER A 255 11.90 -9.33 -4.61
C SER A 255 13.01 -8.30 -4.51
N VAL A 256 14.22 -8.75 -4.20
CA VAL A 256 15.38 -7.85 -4.10
C VAL A 256 15.59 -7.12 -5.43
N ARG A 257 15.59 -5.79 -5.39
CA ARG A 257 15.74 -4.96 -6.58
C ARG A 257 17.16 -5.09 -7.15
N PRO A 258 17.33 -5.01 -8.49
CA PRO A 258 18.64 -5.06 -9.11
C PRO A 258 19.62 -4.03 -8.51
N GLY A 259 20.83 -4.46 -8.17
CA GLY A 259 21.86 -3.60 -7.56
C GLY A 259 21.80 -3.51 -6.04
N TYR A 260 20.81 -4.14 -5.41
CA TYR A 260 20.69 -4.31 -3.96
C TYR A 260 20.92 -5.76 -3.52
N ASP A 261 21.51 -6.57 -4.40
CA ASP A 261 21.82 -7.97 -4.13
C ASP A 261 22.75 -8.11 -2.92
N LEU A 262 22.45 -9.08 -2.05
CA LEU A 262 23.27 -9.41 -0.91
C LEU A 262 24.11 -10.66 -1.21
N PRO A 263 25.36 -10.73 -0.71
CA PRO A 263 26.17 -11.94 -0.77
C PRO A 263 25.57 -13.03 0.14
N VAL A 264 24.63 -13.81 -0.42
CA VAL A 264 23.79 -14.79 0.33
C VAL A 264 24.65 -15.85 1.01
N LYS A 265 25.75 -16.27 0.40
CA LYS A 265 26.63 -17.31 0.96
C LYS A 265 27.31 -16.83 2.24
N GLU A 266 27.90 -15.65 2.20
CA GLU A 266 28.57 -14.99 3.32
C GLU A 266 27.56 -14.67 4.44
N LEU A 267 26.38 -14.17 4.06
CA LEU A 267 25.28 -13.95 4.99
C LEU A 267 24.84 -15.25 5.70
N ASN A 268 24.69 -16.35 4.97
CA ASN A 268 24.33 -17.64 5.54
C ASN A 268 25.38 -18.13 6.54
N GLN A 269 26.67 -18.02 6.21
CA GLN A 269 27.76 -18.38 7.14
C GLN A 269 27.69 -17.55 8.43
N TYR A 270 27.51 -16.24 8.31
CA TYR A 270 27.36 -15.36 9.47
C TYR A 270 26.15 -15.73 10.33
N LEU A 271 25.01 -16.02 9.70
CA LEU A 271 23.77 -16.40 10.35
C LEU A 271 23.87 -17.73 11.09
N THR A 272 24.55 -18.73 10.52
CA THR A 272 24.82 -20.01 11.18
C THR A 272 25.67 -19.81 12.44
N HIS A 273 26.74 -19.02 12.35
CA HIS A 273 27.64 -18.80 13.47
C HIS A 273 27.02 -17.95 14.59
N THR A 274 26.30 -16.88 14.22
CA THR A 274 25.85 -15.86 15.17
C THR A 274 24.47 -16.16 15.75
N VAL A 275 23.55 -16.66 14.92
CA VAL A 275 22.14 -16.86 15.29
C VAL A 275 21.83 -18.35 15.57
N GLY A 276 22.80 -19.24 15.33
CA GLY A 276 22.65 -20.68 15.56
C GLY A 276 21.65 -21.34 14.62
N LEU A 277 21.50 -20.83 13.39
CA LEU A 277 20.58 -21.40 12.41
C LEU A 277 21.06 -22.78 11.96
N SER A 278 20.27 -23.80 12.30
CA SER A 278 20.61 -25.23 12.14
C SER A 278 20.64 -25.73 10.69
N ASP A 279 20.11 -24.96 9.74
CA ASP A 279 19.96 -25.37 8.34
C ASP A 279 20.15 -24.14 7.42
N PRO A 280 21.35 -23.94 6.82
CA PRO A 280 21.68 -22.78 5.98
C PRO A 280 21.09 -22.86 4.56
N ASP A 281 20.44 -23.95 4.19
CA ASP A 281 19.91 -24.13 2.84
C ASP A 281 18.54 -23.45 2.70
N THR A 282 18.60 -22.28 2.05
CA THR A 282 17.53 -21.38 1.59
C THR A 282 17.02 -20.34 2.59
N VAL A 283 17.90 -19.43 3.01
CA VAL A 283 17.45 -18.07 3.37
C VAL A 283 16.85 -17.45 2.12
N THR A 284 15.54 -17.16 2.15
CA THR A 284 14.89 -16.38 1.09
C THR A 284 14.88 -14.91 1.50
N LEU A 285 15.24 -14.05 0.54
CA LEU A 285 15.36 -12.61 0.74
C LEU A 285 14.23 -11.90 0.02
N GLN A 286 13.60 -10.99 0.73
CA GLN A 286 12.71 -9.98 0.17
C GLN A 286 13.18 -8.60 0.63
N GLN A 287 12.99 -7.58 -0.17
CA GLN A 287 13.33 -6.20 0.16
C GLN A 287 12.06 -5.43 0.53
N PHE A 288 12.14 -4.53 1.51
CA PHE A 288 11.02 -3.63 1.82
C PHE A 288 10.94 -2.48 0.80
N ASN A 289 9.72 -2.15 0.37
CA ASN A 289 9.41 -1.21 -0.72
C ASN A 289 9.36 0.26 -0.28
N SER A 290 9.43 0.53 1.03
CA SER A 290 9.16 1.86 1.60
C SER A 290 10.40 2.75 1.71
N GLY A 291 10.51 3.76 0.83
CA GLY A 291 11.36 4.94 1.02
C GLY A 291 12.78 4.68 1.54
N ASP A 292 13.15 5.36 2.64
CA ASP A 292 14.46 5.32 3.33
C ASP A 292 14.89 3.91 3.79
N LEU A 293 14.01 2.91 3.70
CA LEU A 293 14.29 1.51 4.01
C LEU A 293 14.86 0.73 2.83
N GLY A 294 15.35 1.41 1.78
CA GLY A 294 15.96 0.77 0.60
C GLY A 294 17.10 -0.21 0.90
N ALA A 295 17.71 -0.13 2.08
CA ALA A 295 18.71 -1.08 2.56
C ALA A 295 18.18 -2.06 3.64
N THR A 296 16.86 -2.29 3.70
CA THR A 296 16.20 -3.17 4.65
C THR A 296 15.59 -4.39 3.95
N TYR A 297 15.90 -5.57 4.48
CA TYR A 297 15.57 -6.86 3.89
C TYR A 297 14.85 -7.73 4.92
N LEU A 298 13.83 -8.44 4.46
CA LEU A 298 13.22 -9.55 5.18
C LEU A 298 13.97 -10.83 4.84
N LEU A 299 14.49 -11.50 5.86
CA LEU A 299 15.12 -12.80 5.78
C LEU A 299 14.11 -13.83 6.29
N ARG A 300 13.77 -14.80 5.45
CA ARG A 300 12.95 -15.95 5.84
C ARG A 300 13.84 -17.19 5.89
N THR A 301 13.82 -17.85 7.04
CA THR A 301 14.47 -19.14 7.27
C THR A 301 13.43 -20.17 7.70
N ARG A 302 13.83 -21.43 7.86
CA ARG A 302 12.92 -22.49 8.33
C ARG A 302 12.49 -22.22 9.77
N GLY A 303 11.32 -21.57 9.93
CA GLY A 303 10.69 -21.29 11.22
C GLY A 303 10.98 -19.91 11.82
N ARG A 304 11.80 -19.06 11.19
CA ARG A 304 12.05 -17.68 11.67
C ARG A 304 11.97 -16.66 10.55
N ARG A 305 11.57 -15.45 10.93
CA ARG A 305 11.62 -14.24 10.11
C ARG A 305 12.46 -13.21 10.82
N LEU A 306 13.44 -12.66 10.11
CA LEU A 306 14.37 -11.65 10.63
C LEU A 306 14.35 -10.45 9.69
N VAL A 307 14.62 -9.27 10.22
CA VAL A 307 14.82 -8.07 9.40
C VAL A 307 16.28 -7.65 9.49
N LEU A 308 16.91 -7.56 8.33
CA LEU A 308 18.27 -7.06 8.17
C LEU A 308 18.21 -5.60 7.71
N LYS A 309 18.88 -4.71 8.43
CA LYS A 309 19.10 -3.32 7.98
C LYS A 309 20.58 -3.14 7.73
N LYS A 310 20.93 -2.79 6.50
CA LYS A 310 22.29 -2.42 6.08
C LYS A 310 22.43 -0.90 6.12
N GLY A 311 23.56 -0.40 6.60
CA GLY A 311 23.79 1.04 6.76
C GLY A 311 23.96 1.74 5.41
N PRO A 312 23.47 2.98 5.25
CA PRO A 312 23.91 3.82 4.14
C PRO A 312 25.41 4.07 4.33
N GLN A 313 26.22 3.72 3.33
CA GLN A 313 27.65 4.06 3.38
C GLN A 313 27.80 5.56 3.12
N PRO A 314 28.49 6.35 3.97
CA PRO A 314 29.39 5.96 5.06
C PRO A 314 28.83 6.12 6.51
N GLU A 315 27.53 6.38 6.71
CA GLU A 315 26.99 6.61 8.07
C GLU A 315 26.86 5.30 8.87
N PRO A 316 27.46 5.22 10.08
CA PRO A 316 27.43 4.01 10.90
C PRO A 316 26.07 3.79 11.59
N LEU A 317 25.55 2.56 11.52
CA LEU A 317 24.32 2.11 12.19
C LEU A 317 24.51 1.84 13.70
N GLY A 318 25.74 1.89 14.20
CA GLY A 318 26.06 1.60 15.61
C GLY A 318 25.36 2.52 16.61
N ARG A 319 24.88 3.70 16.19
CA ARG A 319 24.03 4.57 17.02
C ARG A 319 22.61 4.00 17.17
N GLU A 320 21.95 3.71 16.05
CA GLU A 320 20.57 3.19 16.03
C GLU A 320 20.49 1.84 16.74
N HIS A 321 21.47 0.96 16.52
CA HIS A 321 21.58 -0.33 17.22
C HIS A 321 21.61 -0.18 18.75
N ARG A 322 22.49 0.68 19.28
CA ARG A 322 22.61 0.91 20.73
C ARG A 322 21.32 1.51 21.30
N LEU A 323 20.71 2.45 20.57
CA LEU A 323 19.45 3.06 20.95
C LEU A 323 18.33 2.02 21.04
N LEU A 324 18.16 1.15 20.05
CA LEU A 324 17.14 0.10 20.07
C LEU A 324 17.30 -0.85 21.26
N LYS A 325 18.55 -1.21 21.62
CA LYS A 325 18.82 -2.04 22.80
C LYS A 325 18.40 -1.34 24.11
N ALA A 326 18.78 -0.07 24.27
CA ALA A 326 18.40 0.72 25.45
C ALA A 326 16.88 0.89 25.57
N LEU A 327 16.21 1.17 24.44
CA LEU A 327 14.77 1.31 24.38
C LEU A 327 14.02 0.04 24.75
N LYS A 328 14.51 -1.12 24.30
CA LYS A 328 13.94 -2.43 24.66
C LYS A 328 14.03 -2.67 26.17
N GLN A 329 15.17 -2.31 26.79
CA GLN A 329 15.36 -2.42 28.24
C GLN A 329 14.47 -1.44 29.03
N ALA A 330 14.15 -0.28 28.44
CA ALA A 330 13.21 0.69 28.98
C ALA A 330 11.73 0.37 28.66
N GLU A 331 11.43 -0.86 28.22
CA GLU A 331 10.09 -1.35 27.91
C GLU A 331 9.35 -0.57 26.81
N VAL A 332 10.08 0.17 25.96
CA VAL A 332 9.51 0.77 24.75
C VAL A 332 9.26 -0.34 23.73
N PRO A 333 8.09 -0.37 23.05
CA PRO A 333 7.79 -1.38 22.04
C PRO A 333 8.66 -1.15 20.79
N VAL A 334 9.89 -1.65 20.82
CA VAL A 334 10.82 -1.68 19.68
C VAL A 334 11.18 -3.11 19.32
N PRO A 335 11.55 -3.39 18.06
CA PRO A 335 12.07 -4.69 17.68
C PRO A 335 13.35 -5.04 18.46
N GLU A 336 13.43 -6.26 18.98
CA GLU A 336 14.65 -6.80 19.57
C GLU A 336 15.75 -6.91 18.52
N VAL A 337 16.94 -6.36 18.86
CA VAL A 337 18.13 -6.52 18.04
C VAL A 337 18.83 -7.82 18.41
N ILE A 338 18.91 -8.73 17.43
CA ILE A 338 19.44 -10.08 17.58
C ILE A 338 20.95 -10.11 17.39
N ALA A 339 21.45 -9.40 16.37
CA ALA A 339 22.87 -9.37 16.05
C ALA A 339 23.25 -8.05 15.38
N HIS A 340 24.53 -7.69 15.45
CA HIS A 340 25.14 -6.55 14.80
C HIS A 340 26.52 -6.96 14.31
N SER A 341 26.93 -6.45 13.15
CA SER A 341 28.25 -6.69 12.57
C SER A 341 28.74 -5.42 11.88
N ASP A 342 29.96 -5.04 12.20
CA ASP A 342 30.74 -4.01 11.52
C ASP A 342 31.80 -4.61 10.58
N ASP A 343 31.89 -5.94 10.48
CA ASP A 343 32.83 -6.63 9.60
C ASP A 343 32.43 -6.46 8.12
N PRO A 344 33.23 -5.71 7.32
CA PRO A 344 32.93 -5.49 5.91
C PRO A 344 33.05 -6.78 5.08
N SER A 345 33.69 -7.83 5.59
CA SER A 345 33.82 -9.10 4.87
C SER A 345 32.48 -9.82 4.66
N VAL A 346 31.46 -9.52 5.48
CA VAL A 346 30.16 -10.20 5.40
C VAL A 346 29.26 -9.57 4.35
N LEU A 347 28.97 -8.26 4.45
CA LEU A 347 28.03 -7.56 3.53
C LEU A 347 28.63 -6.30 2.89
N GLY A 348 29.94 -6.08 2.98
CA GLY A 348 30.61 -4.89 2.47
C GLY A 348 30.41 -3.62 3.33
N GLY A 349 29.90 -3.77 4.56
CA GLY A 349 29.67 -2.66 5.47
C GLY A 349 28.83 -3.07 6.69
N GLU A 350 28.62 -2.12 7.60
CA GLU A 350 27.89 -2.34 8.85
C GLU A 350 26.41 -2.68 8.61
N PHE A 351 25.91 -3.65 9.38
CA PHE A 351 24.50 -4.04 9.39
C PHE A 351 24.09 -4.57 10.76
N TYR A 352 22.78 -4.64 10.98
CA TYR A 352 22.23 -5.37 12.13
C TYR A 352 21.00 -6.19 11.74
N LEU A 353 20.75 -7.22 12.55
CA LEU A 353 19.60 -8.12 12.47
C LEU A 353 18.68 -7.86 13.64
N ARG A 354 17.38 -7.73 13.36
CA ARG A 354 16.34 -7.60 14.38
C ARG A 354 15.23 -8.60 14.15
N GLU A 355 14.40 -8.79 15.17
CA GLU A 355 13.18 -9.58 15.04
C GLU A 355 12.25 -8.97 13.97
N TYR A 356 11.54 -9.84 13.25
CA TYR A 356 10.40 -9.41 12.46
C TYR A 356 9.16 -9.31 13.34
N CYS A 357 8.61 -8.10 13.50
CA CYS A 357 7.37 -7.87 14.22
C CYS A 357 6.17 -8.01 13.26
N PRO A 358 5.37 -9.09 13.33
CA PRO A 358 4.18 -9.22 12.50
C PRO A 358 3.12 -8.21 12.92
N GLY A 359 2.54 -7.50 11.95
CA GLY A 359 1.47 -6.54 12.21
C GLY A 359 1.07 -5.74 10.98
N ARG A 360 0.16 -4.79 11.20
CA ARG A 360 -0.33 -3.84 10.18
C ARG A 360 0.49 -2.57 10.23
N VAL A 361 0.89 -2.06 9.08
CA VAL A 361 1.53 -0.75 8.94
C VAL A 361 0.64 0.12 8.09
N PHE A 362 0.28 1.30 8.59
CA PHE A 362 -0.58 2.23 7.87
C PHE A 362 0.27 3.30 7.17
N SER A 363 0.30 3.25 5.85
CA SER A 363 1.00 4.28 5.04
C SER A 363 0.08 5.44 4.64
N ASP A 364 -1.22 5.18 4.53
CA ASP A 364 -2.22 6.19 4.17
C ASP A 364 -2.88 6.74 5.46
N PRO A 365 -2.78 8.05 5.74
CA PRO A 365 -3.37 8.66 6.94
C PRO A 365 -4.90 8.64 6.95
N THR A 366 -5.56 8.36 5.81
CA THR A 366 -7.02 8.21 5.75
C THR A 366 -7.52 6.88 6.33
N LEU A 367 -6.60 5.94 6.62
CA LEU A 367 -6.88 4.64 7.21
C LEU A 367 -8.03 3.91 6.46
N PRO A 368 -7.83 3.58 5.18
CA PRO A 368 -8.86 2.95 4.37
C PRO A 368 -9.27 1.59 4.96
N GLY A 369 -10.56 1.26 4.84
CA GLY A 369 -11.13 0.03 5.37
C GLY A 369 -11.52 0.06 6.86
N LEU A 370 -11.13 1.11 7.60
CA LEU A 370 -11.54 1.29 9.00
C LEU A 370 -12.77 2.20 9.12
N GLY A 371 -13.66 1.89 10.08
CA GLY A 371 -14.76 2.78 10.47
C GLY A 371 -14.27 3.98 11.30
N PRO A 372 -15.07 5.06 11.45
CA PRO A 372 -14.64 6.29 12.15
C PRO A 372 -14.07 6.05 13.56
N GLU A 373 -14.73 5.22 14.37
CA GLU A 373 -14.26 4.88 15.73
C GLU A 373 -12.91 4.14 15.72
N GLN A 374 -12.73 3.21 14.79
CA GLN A 374 -11.47 2.47 14.66
C GLN A 374 -10.33 3.39 14.24
N ARG A 375 -10.59 4.34 13.35
CA ARG A 375 -9.61 5.35 12.93
C ARG A 375 -9.18 6.22 14.10
N ARG A 376 -10.13 6.69 14.91
CA ARG A 376 -9.87 7.42 16.14
C ARG A 376 -8.95 6.63 17.06
N ILE A 377 -9.29 5.38 17.36
CA ILE A 377 -8.49 4.52 18.26
C ILE A 377 -7.05 4.34 17.74
N VAL A 378 -6.84 4.15 16.44
CA VAL A 378 -5.49 4.03 15.85
C VAL A 378 -4.64 5.28 16.09
N CYS A 379 -5.23 6.47 15.92
CA CYS A 379 -4.57 7.75 16.18
C CYS A 379 -4.34 8.00 17.68
N GLU A 380 -5.29 7.61 18.54
CA GLU A 380 -5.13 7.74 19.98
C GLU A 380 -3.99 6.86 20.51
N VAL A 381 -3.93 5.59 20.08
CA VAL A 381 -2.86 4.66 20.48
C VAL A 381 -1.49 5.10 19.97
N MET A 382 -1.43 5.73 18.78
CA MET A 382 -0.22 6.40 18.29
C MET A 382 0.28 7.46 19.29
N ILE A 383 -0.59 8.37 19.74
CA ILE A 383 -0.19 9.43 20.68
C ILE A 383 0.13 8.88 22.08
N GLN A 384 -0.61 7.89 22.55
CA GLN A 384 -0.34 7.22 23.83
C GLN A 384 1.04 6.55 23.83
N THR A 385 1.39 5.89 22.73
CA THR A 385 2.71 5.25 22.56
C THR A 385 3.81 6.31 22.53
N LEU A 386 3.60 7.43 21.85
CA LEU A 386 4.54 8.55 21.86
C LEU A 386 4.73 9.14 23.26
N ALA A 387 3.64 9.30 24.01
CA ALA A 387 3.71 9.76 25.39
C ALA A 387 4.56 8.82 26.26
N GLN A 388 4.40 7.50 26.12
CA GLN A 388 5.23 6.48 26.79
C GLN A 388 6.70 6.56 26.38
N ILE A 389 7.02 6.75 25.09
CA ILE A 389 8.41 6.94 24.65
C ILE A 389 9.04 8.12 25.37
N HIS A 390 8.32 9.23 25.46
CA HIS A 390 8.85 10.44 26.07
C HIS A 390 8.97 10.34 27.61
N THR A 391 8.54 9.24 28.27
CA THR A 391 8.79 9.00 29.70
C THR A 391 10.08 8.25 29.99
N VAL A 392 10.80 7.80 28.95
CA VAL A 392 12.11 7.13 29.11
C VAL A 392 13.08 8.07 29.82
N ASP A 393 13.61 7.62 30.97
CA ASP A 393 14.66 8.34 31.69
C ASP A 393 16.00 8.13 30.95
N LEU A 394 16.52 9.23 30.40
CA LEU A 394 17.75 9.24 29.59
C LEU A 394 18.98 8.75 30.37
N ARG A 395 19.01 8.94 31.69
CA ARG A 395 20.14 8.55 32.54
C ARG A 395 20.09 7.06 32.86
N THR A 396 18.94 6.54 33.26
CA THR A 396 18.82 5.10 33.60
C THR A 396 18.88 4.21 32.37
N SER A 397 18.48 4.73 31.20
CA SER A 397 18.60 4.04 29.91
C SER A 397 20.00 4.15 29.27
N GLY A 398 20.93 4.91 29.86
CA GLY A 398 22.27 5.12 29.29
C GLY A 398 22.27 5.96 28.01
N LEU A 399 21.21 6.74 27.78
CA LEU A 399 21.02 7.60 26.62
C LEU A 399 21.39 9.07 26.90
N GLN A 400 22.04 9.38 28.03
CA GLN A 400 22.42 10.76 28.38
C GLN A 400 23.38 11.43 27.38
N ASP A 401 24.12 10.64 26.60
CA ASP A 401 25.06 11.15 25.59
C ASP A 401 24.36 11.50 24.26
N CYS A 402 23.04 11.26 24.15
CA CYS A 402 22.27 11.69 23.01
C CYS A 402 22.25 13.21 22.94
N ARG A 403 22.83 13.76 21.88
CA ARG A 403 22.82 15.20 21.63
C ARG A 403 21.42 15.67 21.29
N GLY A 404 21.09 16.84 21.80
CA GLY A 404 19.83 17.53 21.55
C GLY A 404 20.06 19.00 21.25
N GLU A 405 19.01 19.65 20.74
CA GLU A 405 18.97 21.10 20.59
C GLU A 405 17.75 21.65 21.34
N SER A 406 17.88 22.87 21.86
CA SER A 406 16.73 23.58 22.41
C SER A 406 15.79 24.06 21.28
N VAL A 407 14.54 24.37 21.63
CA VAL A 407 13.57 24.96 20.67
C VAL A 407 14.11 26.25 20.05
N GLU A 408 14.79 27.08 20.83
CA GLU A 408 15.44 28.31 20.34
C GLU A 408 16.56 27.99 19.32
N GLN A 409 17.44 27.03 19.64
CA GLN A 409 18.50 26.60 18.72
C GLN A 409 17.92 26.03 17.42
N CYS A 410 16.83 25.28 17.50
CA CYS A 410 16.09 24.78 16.34
C CYS A 410 15.58 25.95 15.47
N VAL A 411 14.92 26.95 16.06
CA VAL A 411 14.43 28.14 15.34
C VAL A 411 15.57 28.88 14.63
N VAL A 412 16.69 29.11 15.32
CA VAL A 412 17.87 29.78 14.74
C VAL A 412 18.44 28.97 13.58
N ARG A 413 18.69 27.67 13.79
CA ARG A 413 19.26 26.77 12.78
C ARG A 413 18.42 26.73 11.50
N TRP A 414 17.10 26.56 11.63
CA TRP A 414 16.22 26.48 10.47
C TRP A 414 16.05 27.83 9.77
N THR A 415 16.08 28.94 10.51
CA THR A 415 16.12 30.29 9.93
C THR A 415 17.36 30.48 9.07
N GLU A 416 18.54 30.14 9.59
CA GLU A 416 19.79 30.20 8.82
C GLU A 416 19.74 29.28 7.59
N GLN A 417 19.25 28.05 7.75
CA GLN A 417 19.12 27.10 6.65
C GLN A 417 18.19 27.60 5.54
N TYR A 418 17.05 28.17 5.91
CA TYR A 418 16.13 28.77 4.95
C TYR A 418 16.78 29.94 4.19
N ARG A 419 17.36 30.90 4.93
CA ARG A 419 18.01 32.09 4.34
C ARG A 419 19.15 31.72 3.40
N ARG A 420 19.95 30.71 3.72
CA ARG A 420 21.03 30.21 2.84
C ARG A 420 20.50 29.62 1.52
N ASN A 421 19.29 29.06 1.52
CA ASN A 421 18.70 28.37 0.37
C ASN A 421 17.53 29.13 -0.26
N GLU A 422 17.33 30.40 0.11
CA GLU A 422 16.23 31.21 -0.36
C GLU A 422 16.34 31.44 -1.89
N THR A 423 15.32 31.02 -2.64
CA THR A 423 15.27 31.19 -4.10
C THR A 423 14.42 32.38 -4.51
N GLN A 424 13.43 32.73 -3.70
CA GLN A 424 12.54 33.87 -3.88
C GLN A 424 11.95 34.29 -2.53
N PRO A 425 11.52 35.55 -2.37
CA PRO A 425 10.84 35.99 -1.16
C PRO A 425 9.52 35.24 -0.96
N ILE A 426 9.31 34.69 0.24
CA ILE A 426 8.05 34.06 0.64
C ILE A 426 7.57 34.75 1.92
N SER A 427 6.62 35.70 1.79
CA SER A 427 6.19 36.54 2.92
C SER A 427 5.66 35.76 4.13
N ALA A 428 5.17 34.52 3.94
CA ALA A 428 4.77 33.66 5.05
C ALA A 428 5.97 33.15 5.87
N MET A 429 7.08 32.81 5.20
CA MET A 429 8.32 32.39 5.87
C MET A 429 8.96 33.57 6.60
N ASP A 430 8.98 34.75 5.99
CA ASP A 430 9.48 35.97 6.65
C ASP A 430 8.73 36.26 7.95
N ARG A 431 7.40 36.19 7.92
CA ARG A 431 6.58 36.35 9.13
C ARG A 431 6.88 35.29 10.20
N LEU A 432 7.13 34.04 9.81
CA LEU A 432 7.49 32.98 10.75
C LEU A 432 8.87 33.22 11.38
N ILE A 433 9.84 33.67 10.58
CA ILE A 433 11.19 34.03 11.03
C ILE A 433 11.14 35.14 12.08
N ASP A 434 10.27 36.14 11.88
CA ASP A 434 10.09 37.22 12.85
C ASP A 434 9.28 36.78 14.08
N TRP A 435 8.26 35.94 13.88
CA TRP A 435 7.30 35.56 14.92
C TRP A 435 7.85 34.49 15.89
N LEU A 436 8.53 33.45 15.40
CA LEU A 436 8.97 32.31 16.20
C LEU A 436 9.89 32.71 17.37
N PRO A 437 10.91 33.57 17.21
CA PRO A 437 11.77 33.98 18.32
C PRO A 437 11.03 34.74 19.42
N LEU A 438 9.94 35.45 19.07
CA LEU A 438 9.16 36.27 20.01
C LEU A 438 8.13 35.44 20.82
N HIS A 439 7.86 34.20 20.41
CA HIS A 439 6.82 33.35 20.98
C HIS A 439 7.37 32.01 21.50
N LEU A 440 8.66 31.97 21.85
CA LEU A 440 9.28 30.78 22.40
C LEU A 440 8.55 30.31 23.68
N PRO A 441 8.31 28.99 23.83
CA PRO A 441 7.73 28.41 25.03
C PRO A 441 8.56 28.72 26.27
N LYS A 442 7.90 29.01 27.39
CA LYS A 442 8.57 29.37 28.65
C LYS A 442 9.13 28.18 29.43
N GLN A 443 8.60 26.99 29.17
CA GLN A 443 9.01 25.75 29.82
C GLN A 443 9.74 24.88 28.82
N HIS A 444 10.85 24.28 29.27
CA HIS A 444 11.63 23.35 28.47
C HIS A 444 11.71 22.03 29.20
N THR A 445 11.13 21.00 28.58
CA THR A 445 11.37 19.61 28.98
C THR A 445 12.28 18.96 27.96
N HIS A 446 13.22 18.13 28.40
CA HIS A 446 14.12 17.41 27.51
C HIS A 446 13.82 15.94 27.64
N THR A 447 13.28 15.35 26.58
CA THR A 447 13.00 13.92 26.49
C THR A 447 13.71 13.34 25.27
N LEU A 448 13.75 12.02 25.19
CA LEU A 448 14.08 11.37 23.93
C LEU A 448 13.03 11.75 22.89
N LEU A 449 13.46 12.19 21.72
CA LEU A 449 12.62 12.39 20.54
C LEU A 449 12.91 11.27 19.55
N HIS A 450 11.85 10.76 18.94
CA HIS A 450 11.92 9.86 17.80
C HIS A 450 12.39 10.60 16.53
N GLY A 451 11.95 11.86 16.31
CA GLY A 451 12.38 12.72 15.21
C GLY A 451 11.69 12.46 13.86
N ASP A 452 11.22 11.23 13.62
CA ASP A 452 10.40 10.87 12.44
C ASP A 452 9.12 10.09 12.80
N TYR A 453 8.38 10.53 13.82
CA TYR A 453 7.27 9.74 14.36
C TYR A 453 6.01 9.84 13.49
N ARG A 454 5.71 8.78 12.73
CA ARG A 454 4.62 8.74 11.73
C ARG A 454 3.92 7.38 11.72
N LEU A 455 2.69 7.31 11.21
CA LEU A 455 1.91 6.06 11.12
C LEU A 455 2.66 4.91 10.41
N CYS A 456 3.42 5.22 9.36
CA CYS A 456 4.17 4.22 8.60
C CYS A 456 5.37 3.64 9.36
N ASN A 457 5.76 4.26 10.47
CA ASN A 457 6.80 3.80 11.38
C ASN A 457 6.23 2.98 12.56
N LEU A 458 4.92 2.74 12.59
CA LEU A 458 4.25 1.98 13.64
C LEU A 458 3.73 0.64 13.10
N VAL A 459 4.09 -0.43 13.79
CA VAL A 459 3.56 -1.78 13.56
C VAL A 459 2.45 -2.03 14.55
N TYR A 460 1.22 -2.07 14.07
CA TYR A 460 0.03 -2.34 14.88
C TYR A 460 -0.29 -3.84 14.94
N GLY A 461 -0.92 -4.27 16.03
CA GLY A 461 -1.49 -5.62 16.14
C GLY A 461 -2.51 -5.92 15.02
N SER A 462 -2.60 -7.19 14.63
CA SER A 462 -3.53 -7.66 13.59
C SER A 462 -4.99 -7.57 14.03
N GLU A 463 -5.28 -7.88 15.30
CA GLU A 463 -6.63 -7.94 15.85
C GLU A 463 -6.98 -6.66 16.62
N MET A 464 -6.08 -6.23 17.51
CA MET A 464 -6.24 -5.02 18.34
C MET A 464 -5.30 -3.92 17.87
N PRO A 465 -5.71 -2.64 17.95
CA PRO A 465 -4.90 -1.50 17.51
C PRO A 465 -3.82 -1.12 18.53
N GLU A 466 -3.09 -2.09 19.08
CA GLU A 466 -1.91 -1.85 19.94
C GLU A 466 -0.65 -1.65 19.08
N VAL A 467 0.30 -0.82 19.51
CA VAL A 467 1.62 -0.72 18.85
C VAL A 467 2.53 -1.85 19.33
N LYS A 468 2.85 -2.78 18.44
CA LYS A 468 3.81 -3.87 18.68
C LYS A 468 5.25 -3.44 18.50
N ALA A 469 5.50 -2.51 17.59
CA ALA A 469 6.84 -2.00 17.32
C ALA A 469 6.83 -0.57 16.77
N VAL A 470 7.77 0.25 17.24
CA VAL A 470 8.11 1.57 16.71
C VAL A 470 9.43 1.44 15.94
N LEU A 471 9.39 1.80 14.67
CA LEU A 471 10.49 1.74 13.70
C LEU A 471 10.99 3.15 13.36
N GLY A 472 12.13 3.29 12.69
CA GLY A 472 12.54 4.60 12.14
C GLY A 472 13.36 5.49 13.09
N TRP A 473 14.12 4.90 14.01
CA TRP A 473 14.90 5.62 15.03
C TRP A 473 16.19 6.29 14.54
N GLY A 474 16.44 6.32 13.23
CA GLY A 474 17.66 6.93 12.67
C GLY A 474 17.79 8.43 12.99
N LYS A 475 16.66 9.15 13.04
CA LYS A 475 16.58 10.59 13.32
C LYS A 475 16.37 10.93 14.79
N ALA A 476 16.45 9.95 15.68
CA ALA A 476 16.22 10.17 17.11
C ALA A 476 17.17 11.22 17.67
N SER A 477 16.72 12.02 18.63
CA SER A 477 17.50 13.09 19.26
C SER A 477 16.98 13.37 20.67
N VAL A 478 17.47 14.42 21.34
CA VAL A 478 16.91 14.91 22.60
C VAL A 478 16.36 16.32 22.37
N GLY A 479 15.22 16.65 22.96
CA GLY A 479 14.62 17.97 22.82
C GLY A 479 13.24 18.05 23.46
N ASP A 480 12.49 19.08 23.07
CA ASP A 480 11.13 19.26 23.59
C ASP A 480 10.15 18.24 22.98
N PRO A 481 9.45 17.43 23.81
CA PRO A 481 8.55 16.39 23.33
C PRO A 481 7.44 16.89 22.39
N LEU A 482 7.01 18.14 22.53
CA LEU A 482 5.91 18.68 21.72
C LEU A 482 6.33 18.87 20.25
N MET A 483 7.63 18.87 19.95
CA MET A 483 8.13 18.82 18.57
C MET A 483 7.73 17.52 17.85
N ASP A 484 7.86 16.38 18.53
CA ASP A 484 7.48 15.08 17.98
C ASP A 484 5.96 14.96 17.84
N VAL A 485 5.19 15.51 18.80
CA VAL A 485 3.72 15.57 18.71
C VAL A 485 3.27 16.41 17.52
N ALA A 486 3.90 17.57 17.30
CA ALA A 486 3.62 18.42 16.15
C ALA A 486 3.96 17.71 14.82
N SER A 487 5.11 17.04 14.76
CA SER A 487 5.54 16.29 13.58
C SER A 487 4.59 15.14 13.25
N ALA A 488 4.17 14.40 14.27
CA ALA A 488 3.17 13.34 14.17
C ALA A 488 1.83 13.86 13.62
N CYS A 489 1.33 14.96 14.19
CA CYS A 489 0.11 15.62 13.71
C CYS A 489 0.29 16.07 12.26
N LEU A 490 1.37 16.80 11.95
CA LEU A 490 1.61 17.30 10.61
C LEU A 490 1.64 16.17 9.58
N SER A 491 2.30 15.05 9.89
CA SER A 491 2.33 13.87 9.01
C SER A 491 0.95 13.27 8.72
N LEU A 492 0.01 13.30 9.67
CA LEU A 492 -1.37 12.85 9.43
C LEU A 492 -2.12 13.77 8.45
N TYR A 493 -1.82 15.07 8.50
CA TYR A 493 -2.56 16.11 7.78
C TYR A 493 -1.91 16.56 6.46
N THR A 494 -0.62 16.27 6.22
CA THR A 494 0.09 16.61 4.96
C THR A 494 0.22 15.44 3.99
N SER A 495 0.07 14.19 4.44
CA SER A 495 0.25 13.00 3.60
C SER A 495 -0.95 12.67 2.69
N THR A 496 -2.02 13.47 2.72
CA THR A 496 -3.11 13.33 1.74
C THR A 496 -2.66 13.89 0.40
N ASN A 497 -2.49 13.00 -0.59
CA ASN A 497 -2.14 13.28 -1.99
C ASN A 497 -3.23 14.06 -2.78
N THR A 498 -3.94 14.96 -2.10
CA THR A 498 -4.87 15.89 -2.70
C THR A 498 -4.16 17.24 -2.81
N GLN A 499 -4.25 17.86 -3.98
CA GLN A 499 -3.70 19.18 -4.34
C GLN A 499 -4.26 20.35 -3.48
N THR A 500 -4.65 20.09 -2.24
CA THR A 500 -5.32 21.01 -1.32
C THR A 500 -4.40 21.26 -0.11
N HIS A 501 -3.38 22.08 -0.32
CA HIS A 501 -2.62 22.75 0.76
C HIS A 501 -3.46 23.81 1.50
N THR A 502 -4.77 23.63 1.57
CA THR A 502 -5.73 24.50 2.22
C THR A 502 -6.30 23.77 3.43
N GLY A 503 -6.76 24.51 4.46
CA GLY A 503 -7.35 23.94 5.69
C GLY A 503 -8.59 23.04 5.49
N THR A 504 -8.91 22.65 4.26
CA THR A 504 -9.90 21.63 3.89
C THR A 504 -9.45 20.22 4.27
N GLY A 505 -8.14 19.92 4.29
CA GLY A 505 -7.62 18.60 4.68
C GLY A 505 -8.00 18.20 6.11
N VAL A 506 -7.93 19.14 7.06
CA VAL A 506 -8.34 18.93 8.45
C VAL A 506 -9.83 18.61 8.55
N LYS A 507 -10.69 19.44 7.93
CA LYS A 507 -12.16 19.21 7.96
C LYS A 507 -12.56 17.89 7.30
N GLN A 508 -11.87 17.49 6.24
CA GLN A 508 -12.11 16.23 5.55
C GLN A 508 -11.72 15.02 6.42
N LEU A 509 -10.55 15.06 7.05
CA LEU A 509 -10.09 13.95 7.91
C LEU A 509 -10.90 13.86 9.22
N SER A 510 -11.32 14.98 9.81
CA SER A 510 -12.22 14.96 10.97
C SER A 510 -13.57 14.30 10.64
N SER A 511 -14.12 14.52 9.44
CA SER A 511 -15.34 13.83 8.98
C SER A 511 -15.19 12.31 8.84
N LEU A 512 -13.94 11.84 8.72
CA LEU A 512 -13.60 10.41 8.67
C LEU A 512 -13.39 9.80 10.06
N GLY A 513 -13.42 10.59 11.14
CA GLY A 513 -13.15 10.13 12.51
C GLY A 513 -11.71 10.31 12.98
N ILE A 514 -10.84 10.95 12.18
CA ILE A 514 -9.46 11.26 12.57
C ILE A 514 -9.47 12.47 13.53
N PRO A 515 -8.86 12.39 14.73
CA PRO A 515 -8.85 13.50 15.69
C PRO A 515 -8.05 14.69 15.18
N SER A 516 -8.56 15.89 15.43
CA SER A 516 -7.87 17.15 15.14
C SER A 516 -6.52 17.27 15.86
N PRO A 517 -5.57 18.09 15.38
CA PRO A 517 -4.31 18.32 16.09
C PRO A 517 -4.53 18.74 17.54
N GLU A 518 -5.49 19.62 17.81
CA GLU A 518 -5.84 20.08 19.16
C GLU A 518 -6.25 18.91 20.06
N GLU A 519 -7.15 18.03 19.62
CA GLU A 519 -7.54 16.82 20.36
C GLU A 519 -6.34 15.87 20.62
N LEU A 520 -5.40 15.74 19.67
CA LEU A 520 -4.21 14.91 19.83
C LEU A 520 -3.22 15.51 20.84
N PHE A 521 -3.01 16.84 20.83
CA PHE A 521 -2.20 17.53 21.83
C PHE A 521 -2.84 17.46 23.23
N GLU A 522 -4.15 17.62 23.34
CA GLU A 522 -4.88 17.45 24.61
C GLU A 522 -4.77 16.01 25.14
N LEU A 523 -4.90 15.00 24.27
CA LEU A 523 -4.66 13.60 24.64
C LEU A 523 -3.24 13.40 25.14
N TYR A 524 -2.23 13.90 24.42
CA TYR A 524 -0.84 13.84 24.84
C TYR A 524 -0.63 14.48 26.22
N GLY A 525 -1.20 15.69 26.43
CA GLY A 525 -1.17 16.40 27.70
C GLY A 525 -1.75 15.58 28.85
N ARG A 526 -2.91 14.93 28.63
CA ARG A 526 -3.52 14.02 29.62
C ARG A 526 -2.63 12.81 29.93
N CYS A 527 -2.05 12.18 28.92
CA CYS A 527 -1.15 11.03 29.12
C CYS A 527 0.11 11.42 29.91
N ARG A 528 0.56 12.68 29.80
CA ARG A 528 1.77 13.21 30.42
C ARG A 528 1.54 14.02 31.68
N LEU A 529 0.27 14.19 32.09
CA LEU A 529 -0.14 15.02 33.21
C LEU A 529 0.39 16.46 33.10
N LEU A 530 0.36 17.02 31.88
CA LEU A 530 0.68 18.43 31.64
C LEU A 530 -0.53 19.30 32.00
N GLU A 531 -0.30 20.35 32.78
CA GLU A 531 -1.37 21.26 33.24
C GLU A 531 -2.01 22.03 32.08
N ASP A 532 -1.22 22.37 31.05
CA ASP A 532 -1.70 23.05 29.84
C ASP A 532 -0.78 22.72 28.64
N VAL A 533 -1.37 22.64 27.45
CA VAL A 533 -0.68 22.48 26.16
C VAL A 533 -1.02 23.65 25.23
N ALA A 534 -1.38 24.81 25.79
CA ALA A 534 -1.84 26.01 25.07
C ALA A 534 -0.92 26.47 23.93
N ASP A 535 0.39 26.21 24.05
CA ASP A 535 1.39 26.56 23.04
C ASP A 535 1.43 25.58 21.85
N TRP A 536 0.51 24.62 21.71
CA TRP A 536 0.52 23.64 20.60
C TRP A 536 0.57 24.29 19.21
N ARG A 537 -0.03 25.47 19.05
CA ARG A 537 0.00 26.25 17.79
C ARG A 537 1.42 26.72 17.45
N PHE A 538 2.23 27.06 18.45
CA PHE A 538 3.64 27.40 18.26
C PHE A 538 4.39 26.19 17.68
N TYR A 539 4.24 25.01 18.29
CA TYR A 539 4.93 23.80 17.84
C TYR A 539 4.50 23.36 16.44
N MET A 540 3.21 23.46 16.10
CA MET A 540 2.72 23.23 14.75
C MET A 540 3.31 24.24 13.74
N ALA A 541 3.38 25.53 14.10
CA ALA A 541 3.97 26.56 13.24
C ALA A 541 5.47 26.31 13.02
N LEU A 542 6.20 25.96 14.08
CA LEU A 542 7.61 25.60 14.00
C LEU A 542 7.83 24.35 13.13
N CYS A 543 7.05 23.30 13.31
CA CYS A 543 7.15 22.08 12.50
C CYS A 543 6.90 22.36 11.01
N CYS A 544 5.86 23.14 10.68
CA CYS A 544 5.61 23.61 9.32
C CYS A 544 6.78 24.43 8.76
N PHE A 545 7.37 25.32 9.57
CA PHE A 545 8.52 26.13 9.19
C PHE A 545 9.75 25.26 8.86
N CYS A 546 10.04 24.25 9.69
CA CYS A 546 11.12 23.29 9.45
C CYS A 546 10.91 22.52 8.14
N GLN A 547 9.71 21.98 7.90
CA GLN A 547 9.40 21.25 6.66
C GLN A 547 9.47 22.14 5.40
N ALA A 548 8.98 23.37 5.49
CA ALA A 548 9.08 24.34 4.40
C ALA A 548 10.54 24.69 4.08
N SER A 549 11.37 24.86 5.12
CA SER A 549 12.80 25.14 4.99
C SER A 549 13.58 23.96 4.38
N ALA A 550 13.25 22.73 4.75
CA ALA A 550 13.81 21.52 4.14
C ALA A 550 13.42 21.42 2.65
N SER A 551 12.14 21.64 2.33
CA SER A 551 11.63 21.64 0.96
C SER A 551 12.29 22.71 0.10
N GLN A 552 12.55 23.89 0.67
CA GLN A 552 13.27 24.99 0.01
C GLN A 552 14.73 24.61 -0.33
N THR A 553 15.39 23.87 0.56
CA THR A 553 16.76 23.36 0.33
C THR A 553 16.79 22.39 -0.85
N LEU A 554 15.87 21.42 -0.88
CA LEU A 554 15.74 20.49 -2.01
C LEU A 554 15.43 21.21 -3.33
N HIS A 555 14.51 22.19 -3.29
CA HIS A 555 14.18 23.01 -4.45
C HIS A 555 15.41 23.77 -4.98
N ARG A 556 16.23 24.34 -4.10
CA ARG A 556 17.48 25.01 -4.49
C ARG A 556 18.46 24.06 -5.18
N HIS A 557 18.65 22.85 -4.65
CA HIS A 557 19.54 21.85 -5.22
C HIS A 557 19.13 21.41 -6.63
N SER A 558 17.82 21.36 -6.89
CA SER A 558 17.29 21.04 -8.22
C SER A 558 17.72 22.05 -9.32
N PHE A 559 17.99 23.31 -8.96
CA PHE A 559 18.50 24.31 -9.90
C PHE A 559 20.01 24.22 -10.12
N THR A 560 20.76 23.77 -9.11
CA THR A 560 22.23 23.77 -9.15
C THR A 560 22.81 22.50 -9.78
N GLY A 561 21.97 21.53 -10.18
CA GLY A 561 22.41 20.28 -10.79
C GLY A 561 23.15 19.33 -9.84
N THR A 562 23.24 19.69 -8.55
CA THR A 562 23.74 18.84 -7.47
C THR A 562 22.56 18.07 -6.90
N ASP A 563 22.09 17.05 -7.60
CA ASP A 563 21.21 16.04 -7.02
C ASP A 563 22.05 15.18 -6.05
N GLN A 564 22.24 15.64 -4.82
CA GLN A 564 22.49 14.75 -3.70
C GLN A 564 21.13 14.40 -3.11
N SER A 565 20.46 13.42 -3.71
CA SER A 565 19.30 12.78 -3.11
C SER A 565 19.77 11.83 -2.00
N THR A 566 20.28 12.40 -0.91
CA THR A 566 20.41 11.76 0.40
C THR A 566 20.38 12.87 1.46
N ASP A 567 19.50 12.69 2.45
CA ASP A 567 19.43 13.36 3.75
C ASP A 567 18.79 14.77 3.83
N THR A 568 17.51 14.78 4.22
CA THR A 568 17.02 15.61 5.34
C THR A 568 15.92 14.90 6.11
#